data_AF-A0A2T3JBQ1-F1
#
_entry.id   AF-A0A2T3JBQ1-F1
#
_cell.length_a   1.000
_cell.length_b   1.000
_cell.length_c   1.000
_cell.angle_alpha   90.00
_cell.angle_beta   90.00
_cell.angle_gamma   90.00
#
_symmetry.space_group_name_H-M   'P 1'
#
loop_
_entity.id
_entity.type
_entity.pdbx_description
1 polymer ?
#
loop_
_entity_poly.entity_id
_entity_poly.type
_entity_poly.pdbx_seq_one_letter_code
_entity_poly.pdbx_strand_id
1 'polypeptide(L)'
;MYQQGQVLKIQYTGFKHYGIYVGNNMVIHNSKKIHSVEEIALEAFSDNRNVQLSSIKAENPELAIQTARKYLGLPYNLFAENCEHFVRTSCGLVKESTQVQKYLISAIGVGALLKSDNAVVQSAGGAAALAAMLTPTEQSPVKNVAIATCLAAGIAFLASK
;
A
#
# COMPACT_ATOMS: atom_id res chain seq x y z
N MET A 1 -24.34 -2.73 2.94
CA MET A 1 -24.17 -1.46 2.20
C MET A 1 -22.99 -0.69 2.80
N TYR A 2 -22.16 -0.06 1.98
CA TYR A 2 -21.04 0.77 2.44
C TYR A 2 -21.51 2.16 2.88
N GLN A 3 -20.76 2.81 3.75
CA GLN A 3 -21.00 4.18 4.21
C GLN A 3 -20.13 5.16 3.43
N GLN A 4 -20.63 6.38 3.22
CA GLN A 4 -19.89 7.42 2.51
C GLN A 4 -18.55 7.71 3.20
N GLY A 5 -17.50 7.92 2.40
CA GLY A 5 -16.14 8.17 2.85
C GLY A 5 -15.36 6.92 3.28
N GLN A 6 -15.99 5.74 3.26
CA GLN A 6 -15.26 4.48 3.45
C GLN A 6 -14.33 4.21 2.27
N VAL A 7 -13.08 3.84 2.57
CA VAL A 7 -12.14 3.35 1.57
C VAL A 7 -12.45 1.88 1.29
N LEU A 8 -12.68 1.59 0.02
CA LEU A 8 -12.92 0.25 -0.50
C LEU A 8 -11.66 -0.27 -1.19
N LYS A 9 -11.53 -1.60 -1.22
CA LYS A 9 -10.45 -2.28 -1.92
C LYS A 9 -10.92 -3.50 -2.68
N ILE A 10 -10.26 -3.78 -3.78
CA ILE A 10 -10.35 -5.04 -4.53
C ILE A 10 -8.97 -5.63 -4.73
N GLN A 11 -8.90 -6.97 -4.80
CA GLN A 11 -7.64 -7.70 -4.97
C GLN A 11 -7.43 -8.04 -6.46
N TYR A 12 -6.35 -7.50 -7.04
CA TYR A 12 -5.79 -7.96 -8.31
C TYR A 12 -4.65 -8.93 -8.05
N THR A 13 -4.18 -9.62 -9.10
CA THR A 13 -2.96 -10.43 -9.01
C THR A 13 -1.78 -9.50 -8.69
N GLY A 14 -1.19 -9.66 -7.50
CA GLY A 14 0.01 -8.94 -7.08
C GLY A 14 -0.20 -7.55 -6.48
N PHE A 15 -1.42 -6.99 -6.47
CA PHE A 15 -1.69 -5.71 -5.81
C PHE A 15 -3.17 -5.52 -5.47
N LYS A 16 -3.45 -4.59 -4.56
CA LYS A 16 -4.79 -4.12 -4.21
C LYS A 16 -5.04 -2.77 -4.86
N HIS A 17 -6.25 -2.60 -5.39
CA HIS A 17 -6.74 -1.34 -5.92
C HIS A 17 -7.72 -0.71 -4.94
N TYR A 18 -7.64 0.61 -4.78
CA TYR A 18 -8.40 1.35 -3.77
C TYR A 18 -9.28 2.42 -4.41
N GLY A 19 -10.40 2.71 -3.74
CA GLY A 19 -11.30 3.81 -4.06
C GLY A 19 -12.05 4.28 -2.83
N ILE A 20 -12.66 5.46 -2.89
CA ILE A 20 -13.49 6.03 -1.82
C ILE A 20 -14.95 5.94 -2.24
N TYR A 21 -15.78 5.31 -1.41
CA TYR A 21 -17.21 5.26 -1.63
C TYR A 21 -17.83 6.63 -1.36
N VAL A 22 -18.57 7.19 -2.32
CA VAL A 22 -19.14 8.55 -2.23
C VAL A 22 -20.67 8.58 -2.13
N GLY A 23 -21.30 7.40 -1.94
CA GLY A 23 -22.75 7.25 -1.90
C GLY A 23 -23.34 6.93 -3.27
N ASN A 24 -24.64 6.65 -3.32
CA ASN A 24 -25.39 6.36 -4.56
C ASN A 24 -24.75 5.25 -5.44
N ASN A 25 -24.13 4.24 -4.81
CA ASN A 25 -23.36 3.21 -5.52
C ASN A 25 -22.24 3.77 -6.39
N MET A 26 -21.63 4.89 -6.01
CA MET A 26 -20.50 5.50 -6.72
C MET A 26 -19.21 5.42 -5.90
N VAL A 27 -18.09 5.30 -6.61
CA VAL A 27 -16.74 5.24 -6.05
C VAL A 27 -15.83 6.17 -6.84
N ILE A 28 -15.06 7.00 -6.13
CA ILE A 28 -13.96 7.77 -6.74
C ILE A 28 -12.66 7.00 -6.56
N HIS A 29 -11.91 6.80 -7.64
CA HIS A 29 -10.59 6.17 -7.57
C HIS A 29 -9.63 6.75 -8.60
N ASN A 30 -8.33 6.56 -8.35
CA ASN A 30 -7.30 6.88 -9.32
C ASN A 30 -7.05 5.68 -10.23
N SER A 31 -7.47 5.77 -11.48
CA SER A 31 -7.58 4.65 -12.41
C SER A 31 -6.34 4.51 -13.29
N LYS A 32 -5.70 3.34 -13.23
CA LYS A 32 -4.62 3.01 -14.16
C LYS A 32 -5.15 2.80 -15.59
N LYS A 33 -6.42 2.38 -15.75
CA LYS A 33 -7.01 2.04 -17.06
C LYS A 33 -7.24 3.28 -17.92
N ILE A 34 -7.76 4.34 -17.32
CA ILE A 34 -8.04 5.61 -18.01
C ILE A 34 -6.97 6.68 -17.76
N HIS A 35 -5.96 6.34 -16.95
CA HIS A 35 -4.86 7.23 -16.56
C HIS A 35 -5.29 8.53 -15.85
N SER A 36 -6.38 8.51 -15.09
CA SER A 36 -6.81 9.65 -14.28
C SER A 36 -7.73 9.25 -13.11
N VAL A 37 -8.03 10.21 -12.25
CA VAL A 37 -9.03 10.06 -11.19
C VAL A 37 -10.45 10.19 -11.77
N GLU A 38 -11.28 9.17 -11.55
CA GLU A 38 -12.66 9.11 -12.04
C GLU A 38 -13.64 8.77 -10.93
N GLU A 39 -14.91 9.14 -11.13
CA GLU A 39 -16.06 8.69 -10.36
C GLU A 39 -16.86 7.69 -11.21
N ILE A 40 -16.97 6.45 -10.74
CA ILE A 40 -17.65 5.37 -11.47
C ILE A 40 -18.60 4.60 -10.56
N ALA A 41 -19.49 3.82 -11.17
CA ALA A 41 -20.37 2.90 -10.44
C ALA A 41 -19.54 1.87 -9.64
N LEU A 42 -20.04 1.51 -8.46
CA LEU A 42 -19.44 0.52 -7.56
C LEU A 42 -19.26 -0.83 -8.25
N GLU A 43 -20.22 -1.21 -9.09
CA GLU A 43 -20.19 -2.42 -9.90
C GLU A 43 -19.03 -2.36 -10.91
N ALA A 44 -18.84 -1.22 -11.58
CA ALA A 44 -17.72 -1.02 -12.50
C ALA A 44 -16.37 -1.01 -11.76
N PHE A 45 -16.31 -0.36 -10.59
CA PHE A 45 -15.13 -0.38 -9.72
C PHE A 45 -14.76 -1.78 -9.27
N SER A 46 -15.77 -2.62 -8.96
CA SER A 46 -15.55 -3.99 -8.51
C SER A 46 -14.81 -4.84 -9.54
N ASP A 47 -14.98 -4.55 -10.83
CA ASP A 47 -14.45 -5.33 -11.95
C ASP A 47 -14.69 -6.84 -11.73
N ASN A 48 -15.93 -7.21 -11.37
CA ASN A 48 -16.35 -8.59 -11.05
C ASN A 48 -15.58 -9.27 -9.89
N ARG A 49 -14.95 -8.49 -9.01
CA ARG A 49 -14.23 -8.98 -7.82
C ARG A 49 -14.97 -8.64 -6.54
N ASN A 50 -14.62 -9.35 -5.47
CA ASN A 50 -15.15 -9.07 -4.14
C ASN A 50 -14.62 -7.72 -3.62
N VAL A 51 -15.53 -6.80 -3.33
CA VAL A 51 -15.23 -5.50 -2.73
C VAL A 51 -15.14 -5.63 -1.21
N GLN A 52 -14.02 -5.17 -0.65
CA GLN A 52 -13.73 -5.26 0.78
C GLN A 52 -13.52 -3.87 1.38
N LEU A 53 -13.74 -3.76 2.68
CA LEU A 53 -13.39 -2.56 3.42
C LEU A 53 -11.86 -2.50 3.62
N SER A 54 -11.28 -1.33 3.35
CA SER A 54 -9.87 -1.06 3.63
C SER A 54 -9.66 -0.76 5.12
N SER A 55 -8.45 -1.02 5.61
CA SER A 55 -8.03 -0.51 6.93
C SER A 55 -7.65 0.97 6.88
N ILE A 56 -7.46 1.55 5.68
CA ILE A 56 -7.26 2.99 5.48
C ILE A 56 -8.59 3.67 5.79
N LYS A 57 -8.57 4.64 6.72
CA LYS A 57 -9.76 5.33 7.18
C LYS A 57 -9.46 6.82 7.32
N ALA A 58 -10.40 7.65 6.88
CA ALA A 58 -10.40 9.07 7.17
C ALA A 58 -10.91 9.31 8.59
N GLU A 59 -10.36 10.31 9.27
CA GLU A 59 -10.92 10.84 10.51
C GLU A 59 -12.23 11.59 10.25
N ASN A 60 -12.30 12.31 9.11
CA ASN A 60 -13.48 13.02 8.65
C ASN A 60 -13.91 12.48 7.26
N PRO A 61 -14.89 11.57 7.20
CA PRO A 61 -15.37 10.97 5.95
C PRO A 61 -15.88 11.98 4.94
N GLU A 62 -16.60 13.01 5.38
CA GLU A 62 -17.15 14.06 4.51
C GLU A 62 -16.03 14.87 3.85
N LEU A 63 -15.01 15.25 4.62
CA LEU A 63 -13.84 15.95 4.11
C LEU A 63 -13.05 15.06 3.14
N ALA A 64 -13.00 13.75 3.37
CA ALA A 64 -12.33 12.83 2.47
C ALA A 64 -13.03 12.74 1.10
N ILE A 65 -14.36 12.75 1.08
CA ILE A 65 -15.15 12.81 -0.16
C ILE A 65 -14.94 14.14 -0.88
N GLN A 66 -15.01 15.26 -0.15
CA GLN A 66 -14.78 16.58 -0.74
C GLN A 66 -13.38 16.69 -1.33
N THR A 67 -12.39 16.14 -0.64
CA THR A 67 -11.01 16.08 -1.12
C THR A 67 -10.92 15.20 -2.35
N ALA A 68 -11.42 13.97 -2.31
CA ALA A 68 -11.45 13.05 -3.47
C ALA A 68 -12.03 13.70 -4.73
N ARG A 69 -13.15 14.44 -4.60
CA ARG A 69 -13.77 15.17 -5.72
C ARG A 69 -12.87 16.25 -6.33
N LYS A 70 -12.02 16.91 -5.54
CA LYS A 70 -11.05 17.90 -6.05
C LYS A 70 -9.98 17.29 -6.96
N TYR A 71 -9.73 15.98 -6.84
CA TYR A 71 -8.75 15.28 -7.65
C TYR A 71 -9.32 14.76 -8.97
N LEU A 72 -10.63 14.83 -9.21
CA LEU A 72 -11.25 14.32 -10.44
C LEU A 72 -10.57 14.88 -11.69
N GLY A 73 -10.24 14.00 -12.63
CA GLY A 73 -9.55 14.33 -13.87
C GLY A 73 -8.03 14.50 -13.75
N LEU A 74 -7.44 14.50 -12.54
CA LEU A 74 -5.99 14.57 -12.40
C LEU A 74 -5.30 13.32 -12.96
N PRO A 75 -4.13 13.47 -13.62
CA PRO A 75 -3.46 12.37 -14.29
C PRO A 75 -2.86 11.35 -13.32
N TYR A 76 -2.90 10.08 -13.73
CA TYR A 76 -2.33 8.96 -12.98
C TYR A 76 -0.80 8.91 -13.09
N ASN A 77 -0.11 8.61 -11.99
CA ASN A 77 1.31 8.27 -12.00
C ASN A 77 1.58 7.08 -11.07
N LEU A 78 2.09 5.96 -11.57
CA LEU A 78 2.27 4.72 -10.80
C LEU A 78 3.15 4.90 -9.53
N PHE A 79 4.16 5.76 -9.59
CA PHE A 79 5.15 5.92 -8.53
C PHE A 79 4.88 7.14 -7.63
N ALA A 80 4.22 8.17 -8.17
CA ALA A 80 3.94 9.40 -7.42
C ALA A 80 2.46 9.56 -7.06
N GLU A 81 1.52 9.09 -7.87
CA GLU A 81 0.07 9.31 -7.75
C GLU A 81 -0.69 8.03 -8.11
N ASN A 82 -0.49 6.94 -7.34
CA ASN A 82 -1.24 5.70 -7.53
C ASN A 82 -2.53 5.74 -6.70
N CYS A 83 -3.30 4.65 -6.72
CA CYS A 83 -4.56 4.57 -5.98
C CYS A 83 -4.37 4.64 -4.46
N GLU A 84 -3.28 4.10 -3.92
CA GLU A 84 -2.98 4.14 -2.47
C GLU A 84 -2.61 5.57 -2.03
N HIS A 85 -1.77 6.26 -2.80
CA HIS A 85 -1.49 7.68 -2.58
C HIS A 85 -2.77 8.52 -2.60
N PHE A 86 -3.60 8.33 -3.64
CA PHE A 86 -4.84 9.07 -3.81
C PHE A 86 -5.78 8.92 -2.61
N VAL A 87 -6.08 7.68 -2.17
CA VAL A 87 -7.02 7.49 -1.06
C VAL A 87 -6.45 8.01 0.26
N ARG A 88 -5.13 7.84 0.50
CA ARG A 88 -4.50 8.33 1.72
C ARG A 88 -4.49 9.85 1.79
N THR A 89 -4.09 10.51 0.70
CA THR A 89 -4.13 11.97 0.62
C THR A 89 -5.56 12.50 0.75
N SER A 90 -6.54 11.83 0.13
CA SER A 90 -7.95 12.17 0.31
C SER A 90 -8.41 12.02 1.77
N CYS A 91 -7.94 10.99 2.48
CA CYS A 91 -8.22 10.78 3.90
C CYS A 91 -7.42 11.69 4.84
N GLY A 92 -6.56 12.59 4.34
CA GLY A 92 -5.70 13.43 5.18
C GLY A 92 -4.52 12.70 5.84
N LEU A 93 -4.17 11.51 5.34
CA LEU A 93 -3.09 10.69 5.86
C LEU A 93 -1.77 10.97 5.14
N VAL A 94 -0.66 10.55 5.76
CA VAL A 94 0.67 10.59 5.14
C VAL A 94 0.64 9.84 3.80
N LYS A 95 1.11 10.48 2.74
CA LYS A 95 1.21 9.89 1.41
C LYS A 95 2.33 8.84 1.38
N GLU A 96 1.94 7.58 1.26
CA GLU A 96 2.86 6.44 1.14
C GLU A 96 2.24 5.33 0.29
N SER A 97 3.09 4.49 -0.30
CA SER A 97 2.66 3.26 -0.96
C SER A 97 3.29 2.05 -0.26
N THR A 98 2.56 1.52 0.71
CA THR A 98 3.00 0.42 1.57
C THR A 98 3.19 -0.87 0.76
N GLN A 99 2.42 -1.06 -0.31
CA GLN A 99 2.60 -2.18 -1.25
C GLN A 99 3.94 -2.09 -1.99
N VAL A 100 4.29 -0.92 -2.52
CA VAL A 100 5.57 -0.70 -3.21
C VAL A 100 6.73 -0.86 -2.23
N GLN A 101 6.63 -0.26 -1.04
CA GLN A 101 7.62 -0.42 0.04
C GLN A 101 7.84 -1.91 0.37
N LYS A 102 6.76 -2.68 0.54
CA LYS A 102 6.81 -4.11 0.84
C LYS A 102 7.58 -4.88 -0.21
N TYR A 103 7.19 -4.77 -1.48
CA TYR A 103 7.82 -5.56 -2.55
C TYR A 103 9.27 -5.12 -2.82
N LEU A 104 9.57 -3.83 -2.74
CA LEU A 104 10.93 -3.33 -2.93
C LEU A 104 11.87 -3.79 -1.83
N ILE A 105 11.47 -3.67 -0.56
CA ILE A 105 12.28 -4.14 0.57
C ILE A 105 12.47 -5.65 0.50
N SER A 106 11.42 -6.41 0.17
CA SER A 106 11.55 -7.86 0.00
C SER A 106 12.53 -8.23 -1.10
N ALA A 107 12.48 -7.58 -2.26
CA ALA A 107 13.40 -7.84 -3.36
C ALA A 107 14.86 -7.52 -2.98
N ILE A 108 15.10 -6.36 -2.35
CA ILE A 108 16.44 -5.96 -1.87
C ILE A 108 16.94 -6.93 -0.80
N GLY A 109 16.09 -7.29 0.17
CA GLY A 109 16.44 -8.21 1.25
C GLY A 109 16.81 -9.61 0.74
N VAL A 110 16.03 -10.16 -0.20
CA VAL A 110 16.36 -11.43 -0.86
C VAL A 110 17.66 -11.32 -1.66
N GLY A 111 17.88 -10.21 -2.36
CA GLY A 111 19.14 -9.95 -3.06
C GLY A 111 20.35 -9.97 -2.10
N ALA A 112 20.26 -9.26 -0.98
CA ALA A 112 21.30 -9.24 0.05
C ALA A 112 21.54 -10.63 0.66
N LEU A 113 20.48 -11.38 0.93
CA LEU A 113 20.56 -12.76 1.44
C LEU A 113 21.30 -13.69 0.48
N LEU A 114 21.01 -13.61 -0.82
CA LEU A 114 21.53 -14.56 -1.81
C LEU A 114 22.87 -14.16 -2.44
N LYS A 115 23.24 -12.88 -2.39
CA LYS A 115 24.39 -12.35 -3.13
C LYS A 115 25.52 -11.81 -2.26
N SER A 116 25.29 -11.60 -0.96
CA SER A 116 26.37 -11.15 -0.08
C SER A 116 27.21 -12.33 0.40
N ASP A 117 28.53 -12.14 0.53
CA ASP A 117 29.44 -13.09 1.18
C ASP A 117 29.56 -12.84 2.71
N ASN A 118 28.92 -11.78 3.22
CA ASN A 118 28.99 -11.42 4.63
C ASN A 118 27.76 -11.96 5.38
N ALA A 119 27.97 -12.88 6.33
CA ALA A 119 26.91 -13.54 7.10
C ALA A 119 25.98 -12.55 7.85
N VAL A 120 26.50 -11.41 8.30
CA VAL A 120 25.72 -10.35 8.95
C VAL A 120 24.78 -9.69 7.93
N VAL A 121 25.27 -9.40 6.72
CA VAL A 121 24.48 -8.80 5.63
C VAL A 121 23.45 -9.80 5.10
N GLN A 122 23.81 -11.07 4.96
CA GLN A 122 22.86 -12.12 4.57
C GLN A 122 21.71 -12.23 5.58
N SER A 123 22.04 -12.28 6.87
CA SER A 123 21.06 -12.37 7.96
C SER A 123 20.16 -11.14 8.03
N ALA A 124 20.75 -9.95 7.90
CA ALA A 124 20.02 -8.68 7.80
C ALA A 124 19.06 -8.67 6.60
N GLY A 125 19.52 -9.09 5.42
CA GLY A 125 18.72 -9.17 4.20
C GLY A 125 17.54 -10.14 4.31
N GLY A 126 17.79 -11.34 4.83
CA GLY A 126 16.75 -12.35 5.06
C GLY A 126 15.68 -11.85 6.05
N ALA A 127 16.09 -11.24 7.16
CA ALA A 127 15.18 -10.67 8.14
C ALA A 127 14.36 -9.51 7.57
N ALA A 128 14.98 -8.61 6.79
CA ALA A 128 14.28 -7.54 6.10
C ALA A 128 13.21 -8.07 5.15
N ALA A 129 13.54 -9.09 4.35
CA ALA A 129 12.60 -9.68 3.40
C ALA A 129 11.41 -10.34 4.10
N LEU A 130 11.67 -11.12 5.15
CA LEU A 130 10.62 -11.79 5.93
C LEU A 130 9.72 -10.78 6.65
N ALA A 131 10.30 -9.78 7.32
CA ALA A 131 9.54 -8.77 8.04
C ALA A 131 8.65 -7.94 7.10
N ALA A 132 9.15 -7.59 5.90
CA ALA A 132 8.34 -6.94 4.89
C ALA A 132 7.19 -7.84 4.40
N MET A 133 7.45 -9.12 4.13
CA MET A 133 6.43 -10.07 3.66
C MET A 133 5.34 -10.35 4.69
N LEU A 134 5.69 -10.40 5.98
CA LEU A 134 4.75 -10.59 7.09
C LEU A 134 3.96 -9.31 7.44
N THR A 135 4.43 -8.13 7.04
CA THR A 135 3.69 -6.89 7.29
C THR A 135 2.45 -6.82 6.37
N PRO A 136 1.25 -6.49 6.92
CA PRO A 136 0.05 -6.26 6.10
C PRO A 136 0.28 -5.22 5.02
N THR A 137 -0.31 -5.41 3.83
CA THR A 137 -0.12 -4.53 2.65
C THR A 137 -0.74 -3.14 2.75
N GLU A 138 -1.33 -2.80 3.89
CA GLU A 138 -1.94 -1.49 4.18
C GLU A 138 -1.23 -0.80 5.37
N GLN A 139 -0.12 -1.37 5.84
CA GLN A 139 0.73 -0.84 6.90
C GLN A 139 2.17 -0.72 6.39
N SER A 140 2.87 0.33 6.79
CA SER A 140 4.27 0.50 6.39
C SER A 140 5.15 -0.60 6.99
N PRO A 141 5.93 -1.34 6.18
CA PRO A 141 6.86 -2.35 6.68
C PRO A 141 8.12 -1.76 7.31
N VAL A 142 8.40 -0.47 7.10
CA VAL A 142 9.70 0.16 7.42
C VAL A 142 10.12 -0.05 8.87
N LYS A 143 9.21 0.18 9.82
CA LYS A 143 9.50 0.01 11.25
C LYS A 143 9.82 -1.45 11.61
N ASN A 144 8.99 -2.38 11.16
CA ASN A 144 9.16 -3.82 11.45
C ASN A 144 10.44 -4.36 10.81
N VAL A 145 10.73 -3.94 9.59
CA VAL A 145 11.95 -4.27 8.86
C VAL A 145 13.18 -3.77 9.61
N ALA A 146 13.19 -2.50 10.06
CA ALA A 146 14.31 -1.95 10.80
C ALA A 146 14.62 -2.75 12.08
N ILE A 147 13.59 -3.06 12.87
CA ILE A 147 13.73 -3.84 14.12
C ILE A 147 14.28 -5.23 13.81
N ALA A 148 13.67 -5.96 12.86
CA ALA A 148 14.07 -7.32 12.52
C ALA A 148 15.51 -7.38 11.97
N THR A 149 15.87 -6.42 11.13
CA THR A 149 17.21 -6.33 10.52
C THR A 149 18.28 -6.10 11.58
N CYS A 150 18.07 -5.16 12.50
CA CYS A 150 19.01 -4.87 13.59
C CYS A 150 19.21 -6.09 14.50
N LEU A 151 18.13 -6.78 14.88
CA LEU A 151 18.20 -7.98 15.71
C LEU A 151 18.97 -9.11 15.01
N ALA A 152 18.63 -9.41 13.76
CA ALA A 152 19.28 -10.48 13.01
C ALA A 152 20.77 -10.19 12.75
N ALA A 153 21.11 -8.95 12.39
CA ALA A 153 22.49 -8.53 12.21
C ALA A 153 23.30 -8.66 13.52
N GLY A 154 22.74 -8.22 14.65
CA GLY A 154 23.38 -8.33 15.96
C GLY A 154 23.64 -9.77 16.37
N ILE A 155 22.66 -10.66 16.21
CA ILE A 155 22.81 -12.09 16.49
C ILE A 155 23.89 -12.71 15.60
N ALA A 156 23.84 -12.45 14.28
CA ALA A 156 24.82 -12.97 13.33
C ALA A 156 26.24 -12.48 13.63
N PHE A 157 26.38 -11.21 14.02
CA PHE A 157 27.68 -10.64 14.41
C PHE A 157 28.25 -11.33 15.66
N LEU A 158 27.41 -11.57 16.67
CA LEU A 158 27.83 -12.30 17.88
C LEU A 158 28.20 -13.76 17.58
N ALA A 159 27.49 -14.41 16.66
CA ALA A 159 27.76 -15.80 16.26
C ALA A 159 28.96 -15.95 15.31
N SER A 160 29.43 -14.86 14.70
CA SER A 160 30.60 -14.84 13.80
C SER A 160 31.91 -14.53 14.55
N LYS A 161 31.86 -14.37 15.88
CA LYS A 161 33.01 -14.24 16.77
C LYS A 161 33.33 -15.56 17.44
#